data_AF-A0A4Y2SM74-F1
#
_entry.id   AF-A0A4Y2SM74-F1
#
_cell.length_a   1.000
_cell.length_b   1.000
_cell.length_c   1.000
_cell.angle_alpha   90.00
_cell.angle_beta   90.00
_cell.angle_gamma   90.00
#
_symmetry.space_group_name_H-M   'P 1'
#
loop_
_entity.id
_entity.type
_entity.pdbx_description
1 polymer ?
#
loop_
_entity_poly.entity_id
_entity_poly.type
_entity_poly.pdbx_seq_one_letter_code
_entity_poly.pdbx_strand_id
1 'polypeptide(L)'
;MEEVYALYIASQIASLGDEIPYIYTESMSALMALNCPNTTNKFIFDIKKNSNRRKNFKFHWFKAHIGIFGKEKAAESAEKGTGNLDIDINLGIPISWINY
;
A
#
# COMPACT_ATOMS: atom_id res chain seq x y z
N MET A 1 -6.79 -4.01 4.04
CA MET A 1 -6.63 -4.48 2.63
C MET A 1 -5.87 -3.46 1.80
N GLU A 2 -6.12 -2.17 2.02
CA GLU A 2 -5.51 -1.02 1.33
C GLU A 2 -3.97 -0.97 1.39
N GLU A 3 -3.37 -1.18 2.57
CA GLU A 3 -1.91 -1.08 2.75
C GLU A 3 -1.11 -2.15 1.96
N VAL A 4 -1.61 -3.38 1.93
CA VAL A 4 -1.00 -4.49 1.19
C VAL A 4 -1.13 -4.29 -0.31
N TYR A 5 -2.27 -3.72 -0.76
CA TYR A 5 -2.48 -3.38 -2.15
C TYR A 5 -1.54 -2.25 -2.60
N ALA A 6 -1.32 -1.24 -1.75
CA ALA A 6 -0.34 -0.19 -2.01
C ALA A 6 1.08 -0.76 -2.18
N LEU A 7 1.50 -1.69 -1.30
CA LEU A 7 2.77 -2.40 -1.45
C LEU A 7 2.85 -3.22 -2.74
N TYR A 8 1.74 -3.83 -3.15
CA TYR A 8 1.68 -4.58 -4.41
C TYR A 8 1.93 -3.66 -5.61
N ILE A 9 1.24 -2.52 -5.71
CA ILE A 9 1.45 -1.55 -6.78
C ILE A 9 2.88 -1.00 -6.74
N ALA A 10 3.39 -0.64 -5.56
CA ALA A 10 4.77 -0.18 -5.40
C ALA A 10 5.77 -1.23 -5.91
N SER A 11 5.56 -2.51 -5.61
CA SER A 11 6.41 -3.61 -6.09
C SER A 11 6.39 -3.76 -7.61
N GLN A 12 5.26 -3.50 -8.26
CA GLN A 12 5.13 -3.58 -9.72
C GLN A 12 5.89 -2.45 -10.40
N ILE A 13 5.70 -1.20 -9.93
CA ILE A 13 6.42 -0.02 -10.46
C ILE A 13 7.92 -0.18 -10.23
N ALA A 14 8.30 -0.58 -9.03
CA ALA A 14 9.69 -0.82 -8.63
C ALA A 14 10.37 -1.91 -9.49
N SER A 15 9.60 -2.87 -10.01
CA SER A 15 10.13 -3.90 -10.91
C SER A 15 10.47 -3.41 -12.32
N LEU A 16 10.04 -2.20 -12.69
CA LEU A 16 10.30 -1.61 -14.01
C LEU A 16 11.65 -0.89 -14.09
N GLY A 17 12.17 -0.41 -12.96
CA GLY A 17 13.46 0.30 -12.91
C GLY A 17 14.64 -0.66 -12.86
N ASP A 18 15.84 -0.19 -13.23
CA ASP A 18 17.03 -1.04 -13.30
C ASP A 18 17.71 -1.35 -11.95
N GLU A 19 17.47 -0.53 -10.95
CA GLU A 19 18.07 -0.66 -9.61
C GLU A 19 17.29 -1.60 -8.67
N ILE A 20 17.92 -1.94 -7.54
CA ILE A 20 17.29 -2.65 -6.42
C ILE A 20 16.41 -1.63 -5.68
N PRO A 21 15.08 -1.77 -5.71
CA PRO A 21 14.21 -0.74 -5.20
C PRO A 21 14.03 -0.85 -3.68
N TYR A 22 13.98 0.32 -3.03
CA TYR A 22 13.68 0.48 -1.62
C TYR A 22 12.21 0.90 -1.47
N ILE A 23 11.40 0.05 -0.83
CA ILE A 23 9.97 0.29 -0.63
C ILE A 23 9.73 0.58 0.85
N TYR A 24 9.28 1.79 1.14
CA TYR A 24 8.99 2.26 2.49
C TYR A 24 7.51 2.10 2.83
N THR A 25 7.21 1.57 4.02
CA THR A 25 5.83 1.43 4.50
C THR A 25 5.73 1.71 5.99
N GLU A 26 4.61 2.29 6.42
CA GLU A 26 4.27 2.44 7.83
C GLU A 26 3.58 1.21 8.41
N SER A 27 3.12 0.29 7.54
CA SER A 27 2.36 -0.88 7.92
C SER A 27 3.28 -2.03 8.35
N MET A 28 3.47 -2.15 9.66
CA MET A 28 4.24 -3.26 10.24
C MET A 28 3.53 -4.61 10.03
N SER A 29 2.20 -4.63 9.99
CA SER A 29 1.41 -5.85 9.73
C SER A 29 1.63 -6.36 8.31
N ALA A 30 1.73 -5.48 7.31
CA ALA A 30 2.04 -5.88 5.94
C ALA A 30 3.47 -6.43 5.81
N LEU A 31 4.44 -5.85 6.53
CA LEU A 31 5.81 -6.37 6.59
C LEU A 31 5.87 -7.74 7.27
N MET A 32 5.14 -7.93 8.37
CA MET A 32 5.04 -9.24 9.02
C MET A 32 4.42 -10.29 8.08
N ALA A 33 3.40 -9.91 7.29
CA ALA A 33 2.81 -10.80 6.30
C ALA A 33 3.81 -11.16 5.18
N LEU A 34 4.62 -10.20 4.73
CA LEU A 34 5.73 -10.45 3.79
C LEU A 34 6.82 -11.34 4.39
N ASN A 35 7.06 -11.27 5.70
CA ASN A 35 8.03 -12.14 6.36
C ASN A 35 7.48 -13.55 6.66
N CYS A 36 6.15 -13.71 6.71
CA CYS A 36 5.53 -15.00 7.03
C CYS A 36 5.69 -16.00 5.86
N PRO A 37 6.32 -17.18 6.03
CA PRO A 37 6.55 -18.13 4.94
C PRO A 37 5.27 -18.56 4.24
N ASN A 38 4.20 -18.78 5.02
CA ASN A 38 2.90 -19.20 4.54
C ASN A 38 1.94 -18.01 4.56
N THR A 39 1.46 -17.58 3.39
CA THR A 39 0.48 -16.52 3.27
C THR A 39 -0.72 -17.00 2.47
N THR A 40 -1.93 -16.70 2.96
CA THR A 40 -3.17 -16.89 2.21
C THR A 40 -3.55 -15.66 1.40
N ASN A 41 -2.84 -14.54 1.61
CA ASN A 41 -3.08 -13.29 0.91
C ASN A 41 -2.40 -13.32 -0.47
N LYS A 42 -3.22 -13.30 -1.53
CA LYS A 42 -2.77 -13.32 -2.92
C LYS A 42 -1.78 -12.20 -3.25
N PHE A 43 -2.00 -10.98 -2.75
CA PHE A 43 -1.11 -9.85 -3.02
C PHE A 43 0.26 -10.04 -2.37
N ILE A 44 0.31 -10.53 -1.13
CA ILE A 44 1.57 -10.86 -0.44
C ILE A 44 2.33 -11.95 -1.20
N PHE A 45 1.62 -12.98 -1.68
CA PHE A 45 2.21 -14.03 -2.50
C PHE A 45 2.80 -13.47 -3.81
N ASP A 46 2.05 -12.62 -4.51
CA ASP A 46 2.49 -12.02 -5.77
C ASP A 46 3.68 -11.08 -5.58
N ILE A 47 3.72 -10.29 -4.50
CA ILE A 47 4.87 -9.44 -4.13
C ILE A 47 6.12 -10.31 -3.95
N LYS A 48 6.03 -11.40 -3.19
CA LYS A 48 7.16 -12.33 -2.98
C LYS A 48 7.63 -12.98 -4.26
N LYS A 49 6.68 -13.44 -5.08
CA LYS A 49 6.95 -14.07 -6.37
C LYS A 49 7.66 -13.10 -7.32
N ASN A 50 7.26 -11.84 -7.34
CA ASN A 50 7.92 -10.79 -8.11
C ASN A 50 9.33 -10.51 -7.60
N SER A 51 9.51 -10.46 -6.28
CA SER A 51 10.83 -10.25 -5.66
C SER A 51 11.81 -11.38 -6.04
N ASN A 52 11.34 -12.63 -6.08
CA ASN A 52 12.19 -13.78 -6.43
C ASN A 52 12.50 -13.86 -7.93
N ARG A 53 11.64 -13.32 -8.80
CA ARG A 53 11.76 -13.48 -10.26
C ARG A 53 12.50 -12.36 -10.96
N ARG A 54 12.30 -11.12 -10.50
CA ARG A 54 12.77 -9.93 -11.23
C ARG A 54 13.91 -9.25 -10.50
N LYS A 55 13.68 -8.83 -9.24
CA LYS A 55 14.64 -8.07 -8.43
C LYS A 55 14.37 -8.28 -6.95
N ASN A 56 15.42 -8.42 -6.16
CA ASN A 56 15.31 -8.39 -4.71
C ASN A 56 14.75 -7.02 -4.28
N PHE A 57 13.58 -6.99 -3.65
CA PHE A 57 13.03 -5.76 -3.09
C PHE A 57 13.51 -5.59 -1.65
N LYS A 58 13.86 -4.37 -1.26
CA LYS A 58 14.18 -4.04 0.13
C LYS A 58 13.02 -3.27 0.75
N PHE A 59 12.33 -3.91 1.69
CA PHE A 59 11.23 -3.29 2.41
C PHE A 59 11.73 -2.66 3.71
N HIS A 60 11.38 -1.39 3.93
CA HIS A 60 11.74 -0.65 5.13
C HIS A 60 10.50 -0.18 5.87
N TRP A 61 10.47 -0.44 7.17
CA TRP A 61 9.49 0.16 8.06
C TRP A 61 9.91 1.58 8.42
N PHE A 62 9.02 2.54 8.27
CA PHE A 62 9.16 3.83 8.93
C PHE A 62 8.03 4.00 9.94
N LYS A 63 8.38 4.43 11.16
CA LYS A 63 7.39 4.70 12.19
C LYS A 63 6.74 6.04 11.88
N ALA A 64 5.50 6.02 11.41
CA ALA A 64 4.82 7.21 10.93
C ALA A 64 4.28 8.15 12.02
N HIS A 65 4.83 8.05 13.23
CA HIS A 65 4.54 8.88 14.39
C HIS A 65 5.82 9.33 15.12
N ILE A 66 6.91 9.53 14.39
CA ILE A 66 8.04 10.35 14.83
C ILE A 66 8.13 11.48 13.80
N GLY A 67 7.80 12.70 14.23
CA GLY A 67 7.43 13.84 13.38
C GLY A 67 8.29 14.04 12.14
N ILE A 68 7.73 13.67 10.98
CA ILE A 68 8.19 14.14 9.67
C ILE A 68 7.22 15.23 9.26
N PHE A 69 7.68 16.48 9.29
CA PHE A 69 6.95 17.71 8.95
C PHE A 69 6.22 17.65 7.58
N GLY A 70 6.64 16.75 6.68
CA GLY A 70 5.98 16.50 5.40
C GLY A 70 4.68 15.68 5.49
N LYS A 71 4.50 14.84 6.51
CA LYS A 71 3.28 14.02 6.67
C LYS A 71 2.12 14.86 7.21
N GLU A 72 2.38 15.78 8.12
CA GLU A 72 1.34 16.71 8.63
C GLU A 72 0.71 17.50 7.48
N LYS A 73 1.51 18.01 6.53
CA LYS A 73 0.98 18.71 5.35
C LYS A 73 0.16 17.82 4.40
N ALA A 74 0.54 16.56 4.24
CA ALA A 74 -0.21 15.61 3.42
C ALA A 74 -1.54 15.19 4.09
N ALA A 75 -1.52 14.97 5.40
CA ALA A 75 -2.72 14.70 6.20
C ALA A 75 -3.65 15.93 6.24
N GLU A 76 -3.09 17.12 6.45
CA GLU A 76 -3.82 18.40 6.38
C GLU A 76 -4.44 18.62 4.99
N SER A 77 -3.75 18.22 3.92
CA SER A 77 -4.28 18.32 2.55
C SER A 77 -5.40 17.30 2.28
N ALA A 78 -5.29 16.09 2.81
CA ALA A 78 -6.36 15.08 2.71
C ALA A 78 -7.59 15.47 3.55
N GLU A 79 -7.38 16.03 4.74
CA GLU A 79 -8.43 16.57 5.60
C GLU A 79 -9.13 17.77 4.93
N LYS A 80 -8.37 18.70 4.36
CA LYS A 80 -8.91 19.83 3.58
C LYS A 80 -9.67 19.38 2.33
N GLY A 81 -9.19 18.32 1.65
CA GLY A 81 -9.90 17.71 0.53
C GLY A 81 -11.23 17.06 0.92
N THR A 82 -11.34 16.57 2.16
CA THR A 82 -12.57 15.98 2.71
C THR A 82 -13.55 17.04 3.23
N GLY A 83 -13.09 18.27 3.48
CA GLY A 83 -13.92 19.42 3.88
C GLY A 83 -14.68 20.09 2.73
N ASN A 84 -14.31 19.81 1.47
CA ASN A 84 -15.09 20.23 0.31
C ASN A 84 -16.17 19.18 0.04
N LEU A 85 -17.43 19.56 0.30
CA LEU A 85 -18.64 18.75 0.13
C LEU A 85 -19.01 18.43 -1.34
N ASP A 86 -18.19 18.84 -2.31
CA ASP A 86 -18.38 18.49 -3.71
C ASP A 86 -17.85 17.07 -3.96
N ILE A 87 -18.78 16.12 -3.97
CA ILE A 87 -18.53 14.72 -4.30
C ILE A 87 -18.23 14.62 -5.80
N ASP A 88 -16.96 14.46 -6.19
CA ASP A 88 -16.58 14.34 -7.61
C ASP A 88 -17.13 13.06 -8.27
N ILE A 89 -17.30 11.96 -7.51
CA ILE A 89 -17.87 10.70 -8.02
C ILE A 89 -18.65 9.97 -6.92
N ASN A 90 -19.95 9.78 -7.11
CA ASN A 90 -20.80 8.93 -6.27
C ASN A 90 -20.85 7.51 -6.85
N LEU A 91 -20.01 6.63 -6.33
CA LEU A 91 -20.09 5.18 -6.57
C LEU A 91 -21.09 4.60 -5.56
N GLY A 92 -22.38 4.58 -5.92
CA GLY A 92 -23.44 4.02 -5.10
C GLY A 92 -23.19 2.57 -4.63
N ILE A 93 -24.09 2.03 -3.81
CA ILE A 93 -23.93 0.72 -3.18
C ILE A 93 -23.64 -0.36 -4.25
N PRO A 94 -22.52 -1.11 -4.14
CA PRO A 94 -22.22 -2.19 -5.07
C PRO A 94 -23.33 -3.25 -5.00
N ILE A 95 -23.92 -3.56 -6.16
CA ILE A 95 -25.04 -4.50 -6.31
C ILE A 95 -24.72 -5.90 -5.74
N SER A 96 -23.43 -6.24 -5.57
CA SER A 96 -22.96 -7.46 -4.90
C SER A 96 -23.39 -7.61 -3.44
N TRP A 97 -23.94 -6.58 -2.79
CA TRP A 97 -24.39 -6.61 -1.39
C TRP A 97 -25.91 -6.85 -1.22
N ILE A 98 -26.67 -6.98 -2.32
CA ILE A 98 -28.15 -6.99 -2.27
C ILE A 98 -28.76 -8.41 -2.40
N ASN A 99 -27.98 -9.47 -2.59
CA ASN A 99 -28.53 -10.84 -2.62
C ASN A 99 -28.10 -11.68 -1.41
N TYR A 100 -28.97 -11.72 -0.40
CA TYR A 100 -29.15 -12.84 0.55
C TYR A 100 -30.62 -12.99 0.88
#